data_AF-A0AA88YFG2-F1
#
_entry.id   AF-A0AA88YFG2-F1
#
_cell.length_a   1.000
_cell.length_b   1.000
_cell.length_c   1.000
_cell.angle_alpha   90.00
_cell.angle_beta   90.00
_cell.angle_gamma   90.00
#
_symmetry.space_group_name_H-M   'P 1'
#
loop_
_entity.id
_entity.type
_entity.pdbx_description
1 polymer ?
#
loop_
_entity_poly.entity_id
_entity_poly.type
_entity_poly.pdbx_seq_one_letter_code
_entity_poly.pdbx_strand_id
1 'polypeptide(L)' 'MNGQTDAPSNHVELYVKAGKDGESYGANVFCQRFYMILDLKARSGALTYDVITINMARPPTEFKKWANRPSRFEA' A
#
# COMPACT_ATOMS: atom_id res chain seq x y z
N MET A 1 29.28 -10.04 6.63
CA MET A 1 28.11 -9.44 7.29
C MET A 1 27.03 -9.28 6.23
N ASN A 2 26.15 -10.26 6.05
CA ASN A 2 25.01 -10.15 5.12
C ASN A 2 23.82 -9.59 5.91
N GLY A 3 23.51 -8.31 5.67
CA GLY A 3 22.28 -7.67 6.16
C GLY A 3 21.11 -8.13 5.31
N GLN A 4 20.58 -9.31 5.63
CA GLN A 4 19.26 -9.72 5.18
C GLN A 4 18.28 -8.93 6.04
N THR A 5 17.72 -7.85 5.49
CA THR A 5 16.64 -7.11 6.15
C THR A 5 15.46 -8.06 6.31
N ASP A 6 15.24 -8.52 7.54
CA ASP A 6 14.13 -9.36 7.99
C ASP A 6 12.79 -8.61 7.87
N ALA A 7 12.35 -8.29 6.66
CA ALA A 7 10.96 -7.98 6.42
C ALA A 7 10.16 -9.27 6.67
N PRO A 8 9.07 -9.26 7.45
CA PRO A 8 8.23 -10.43 7.59
C PRO A 8 7.78 -10.87 6.19
N SER A 9 7.82 -12.18 5.90
CA SER A 9 7.58 -12.71 4.55
C SER A 9 6.24 -12.28 3.92
N ASN A 10 5.31 -11.78 4.74
CA ASN A 10 3.97 -11.33 4.38
C ASN A 10 3.76 -9.85 4.74
N HIS A 11 4.72 -8.98 4.44
CA HIS A 11 4.55 -7.54 4.56
C HIS A 11 3.85 -6.95 3.32
N VAL A 12 2.87 -6.06 3.52
CA VAL A 12 2.09 -5.45 2.43
C VAL A 12 2.13 -3.93 2.53
N GLU A 13 2.42 -3.25 1.42
CA GLU A 13 2.28 -1.80 1.31
C GLU A 13 0.94 -1.45 0.65
N LEU A 14 0.07 -0.74 1.38
CA LEU A 14 -1.19 -0.23 0.84
C LEU A 14 -1.05 1.24 0.45
N TYR A 15 -1.00 1.50 -0.86
CA TYR A 15 -1.06 2.85 -1.40
C TYR A 15 -2.49 3.38 -1.43
N VAL A 16 -2.73 4.53 -0.79
CA VAL A 16 -4.06 5.16 -0.71
C VAL A 16 -4.01 6.57 -1.27
N LYS A 17 -5.11 7.03 -1.87
CA LYS A 17 -5.19 8.39 -2.40
C LYS A 17 -5.18 9.41 -1.26
N ALA A 18 -4.34 10.43 -1.36
CA ALA A 18 -4.36 11.58 -0.46
C ALA A 18 -5.65 12.40 -0.54
N GLY A 19 -5.96 13.08 0.56
CA GLY A 19 -6.94 14.15 0.64
C GLY A 19 -6.53 15.37 -0.19
N LYS A 20 -7.35 16.43 -0.10
CA LYS A 20 -7.11 17.67 -0.87
C LYS A 20 -5.82 18.39 -0.45
N ASP A 21 -5.41 18.19 0.79
CA ASP A 21 -4.15 18.71 1.37
C ASP A 21 -2.90 17.98 0.85
N GLY A 22 -3.08 16.78 0.28
CA GLY A 22 -1.97 15.97 -0.24
C GLY A 22 -1.26 15.12 0.82
N GLU A 23 -1.70 15.16 2.08
CA GLU A 23 -1.07 14.45 3.21
C GLU A 23 -2.06 13.54 3.95
N SER A 24 -3.28 14.01 4.22
CA SER A 24 -4.29 13.23 4.94
C SER A 24 -4.86 12.09 4.07
N TYR A 25 -5.53 11.13 4.71
CA TYR A 25 -6.31 10.12 4.00
C TYR A 25 -7.43 10.77 3.18
N GLY A 26 -7.50 10.42 1.89
CA GLY A 26 -8.61 10.82 1.03
C GLY A 26 -9.85 9.95 1.25
N ALA A 27 -11.02 10.46 0.87
CA ALA A 27 -12.31 9.76 0.98
C ALA A 27 -12.55 8.72 -0.12
N ASN A 28 -11.54 7.92 -0.48
CA ASN A 28 -11.67 6.89 -1.52
C ASN A 28 -12.23 5.58 -0.94
N VAL A 29 -13.45 5.20 -1.36
CA VAL A 29 -14.16 4.01 -0.87
C VAL A 29 -13.44 2.68 -1.16
N PHE A 30 -12.64 2.60 -2.25
CA PHE A 30 -11.88 1.40 -2.56
C PHE A 30 -10.67 1.26 -1.62
N CYS A 31 -9.90 2.33 -1.44
CA CYS A 31 -8.78 2.38 -0.49
C CYS A 31 -9.25 2.03 0.92
N GLN A 32 -10.40 2.59 1.35
CA GLN A 32 -10.97 2.30 2.66
C GLN A 32 -11.34 0.82 2.82
N ARG A 33 -11.95 0.19 1.80
CA ARG A 33 -12.29 -1.23 1.84
C ARG A 33 -11.04 -2.12 1.96
N PHE A 34 -9.99 -1.85 1.17
CA PHE A 34 -8.74 -2.61 1.26
C PHE A 34 -8.05 -2.43 2.61
N TYR A 35 -8.04 -1.20 3.15
CA TYR A 35 -7.54 -0.93 4.49
C TYR A 35 -8.25 -1.79 5.55
N MET A 36 -9.58 -1.84 5.53
CA MET A 36 -10.36 -2.65 6.48
C MET A 36 -10.02 -4.14 6.38
N ILE A 37 -9.84 -4.66 5.16
CA ILE A 37 -9.50 -6.07 4.95
C ILE A 37 -8.09 -6.37 5.49
N LEU A 38 -7.10 -5.51 5.19
CA LEU A 38 -5.74 -5.68 5.68
C LEU A 38 -5.66 -5.56 7.20
N ASP A 39 -6.39 -4.63 7.81
CA ASP A 39 -6.47 -4.49 9.26
C ASP A 39 -7.02 -5.77 9.92
N LEU A 40 -8.10 -6.35 9.39
CA LEU A 40 -8.64 -7.62 9.89
C LEU A 40 -7.62 -8.78 9.78
N LYS A 41 -6.86 -8.85 8.69
CA LYS A 41 -5.83 -9.88 8.48
C LYS A 41 -4.59 -9.67 9.34
N ALA A 42 -4.21 -8.41 9.59
CA ALA A 42 -3.12 -8.08 10.50
C ALA A 42 -3.46 -8.44 11.94
N ARG A 43 -4.69 -8.15 12.38
CA ARG A 43 -5.19 -8.52 13.71
C ARG A 43 -5.22 -10.03 13.94
N SER A 44 -5.45 -10.83 12.89
CA SER A 44 -5.36 -12.29 12.98
C SER A 44 -3.92 -12.82 12.90
N GLY A 45 -2.90 -11.95 12.80
CA GLY A 45 -1.49 -12.32 12.69
C GLY A 45 -1.08 -12.86 11.31
N ALA A 46 -1.91 -12.72 10.28
CA ALA A 46 -1.62 -13.30 8.96
C ALA A 46 -0.60 -12.50 8.14
N LEU A 47 -0.53 -11.18 8.38
CA LEU A 47 0.36 -10.24 7.67
C LEU A 47 0.67 -9.02 8.54
N THR A 48 1.63 -8.22 8.10
CA THR A 48 1.81 -6.83 8.56
C THR A 48 1.64 -5.89 7.38
N TYR A 49 1.26 -4.64 7.62
CA TYR A 49 1.09 -3.69 6.51
C TYR A 49 1.38 -2.26 6.92
N ASP A 50 1.85 -1.49 5.94
CA ASP A 50 1.98 -0.03 6.01
C ASP A 50 0.99 0.63 5.07
N VAL A 51 0.52 1.82 5.44
CA VAL A 51 -0.38 2.63 4.62
C VAL A 51 0.37 3.87 4.14
N ILE A 52 0.48 4.01 2.83
CA ILE A 52 1.25 5.08 2.19
C ILE A 52 0.28 5.98 1.43
N THR A 53 0.16 7.22 1.89
CA THR A 53 -0.72 8.21 1.27
C THR A 53 -0.05 8.82 0.04
N ILE A 54 -0.73 8.80 -1.11
CA ILE A 54 -0.20 9.25 -2.40
C ILE A 54 -0.88 10.55 -2.84
N ASN A 55 -0.09 11.62 -2.88
CA ASN A 55 -0.46 12.83 -3.57
C ASN A 55 -0.39 12.61 -5.09
N MET A 56 -1.54 12.46 -5.73
CA MET A 56 -1.63 12.21 -7.17
C MET A 56 -1.15 13.37 -8.05
N ALA A 57 -1.02 14.59 -7.51
CA ALA A 57 -0.43 15.71 -8.24
C ALA A 57 1.11 15.60 -8.32
N ARG A 58 1.73 14.89 -7.36
CA ARG A 58 3.18 14.67 -7.29
C ARG A 58 3.47 13.24 -6.80
N PRO A 59 3.15 12.21 -7.60
CA PRO A 59 3.29 10.83 -7.15
C PRO A 59 4.78 10.45 -7.00
N PRO A 60 5.17 9.76 -5.91
CA PRO A 60 6.53 9.26 -5.70
C PRO A 60 6.99 8.32 -6.81
N THR A 61 8.31 8.27 -7.05
CA THR A 61 8.90 7.42 -8.10
C THR A 61 8.61 5.93 -7.87
N GLU A 62 8.69 5.46 -6.63
CA GLU A 62 8.37 4.06 -6.28
C GLU A 62 6.92 3.70 -6.63
N PHE A 63 5.97 4.60 -6.37
CA PHE A 63 4.57 4.38 -6.74
C PHE A 63 4.40 4.24 -8.27
N LYS A 64 5.09 5.07 -9.06
CA LYS A 64 5.03 4.99 -10.54
C LYS A 64 5.55 3.66 -11.09
N LYS A 65 6.56 3.08 -10.44
CA LYS A 65 7.13 1.78 -10.83
C LYS A 65 6.08 0.67 -10.74
N TRP A 66 5.27 0.68 -9.69
CA TRP A 66 4.22 -0.33 -9.48
C TRP A 66 2.97 -0.03 -10.31
N ALA A 67 2.52 1.22 -10.36
CA ALA A 67 1.32 1.62 -11.09
C ALA A 67 1.40 1.37 -12.60
N ASN A 68 2.60 1.48 -13.19
CA ASN A 68 2.83 1.26 -14.61
C ASN A 68 3.19 -0.18 -14.95
N ARG A 69 3.24 -1.08 -13.96
CA ARG A 69 3.52 -2.49 -14.22
C ARG A 69 2.25 -3.10 -14.85
N PRO A 70 2.33 -3.66 -16.07
CA PRO A 70 1.19 -4.39 -16.62
C PRO A 70 0.86 -5.53 -15.65
N SER A 71 -0.39 -5.57 -15.19
CA SER A 71 -0.87 -6.61 -14.31
C SER A 71 -0.71 -7.95 -15.02
N ARG A 72 0.28 -8.74 -14.61
CA ARG A 72 0.45 -10.11 -15.05
C ARG A 72 -0.63 -10.94 -14.35
N PHE A 73 -1.83 -10.95 -14.92
CA PHE A 73 -2.82 -11.95 -14.61
C PHE A 73 -2.38 -13.21 -15.36
N GLU A 74 -1.75 -14.15 -14.66
CA GLU A 74 -1.66 -15.52 -15.16
C GLU A 74 -3.05 -16.14 -14.97
N ALA A 75 -3.64 -16.58 -16.08
CA ALA A 75 -4.93 -17.24 -16.16
C ALA A 75 -4.80 -18.73 -15.90
#